data_AF-A0A6L9LJA0-F1
#
_entry.id   AF-A0A6L9LJA0-F1
#
_cell.length_a   1.000
_cell.length_b   1.000
_cell.length_c   1.000
_cell.angle_alpha   90.00
_cell.angle_beta   90.00
_cell.angle_gamma   90.00
#
_symmetry.space_group_name_H-M   'P 1'
#
loop_
_entity.id
_entity.type
_entity.pdbx_description
1 polymer ?
#
loop_
_entity_poly.entity_id
_entity_poly.type
_entity_poly.pdbx_seq_one_letter_code
_entity_poly.pdbx_strand_id
1 'polypeptide(L)'
;MTGKLVLTSAGRYSVRNVSDWSDKVFMAGYKLRSLAEVDQYIQKHQHLPGVPSAAEVVEQGIDAVRMDAKILEKIEELTLYSIQLEKDKLQMKQELQQQQAEINELKRLTKQLLDKK
;
A
#
# COMPACT_ATOMS: atom_id res chain seq x y z
N MET A 1 -12.17 36.10 2.68
CA MET A 1 -11.91 36.04 4.14
C MET A 1 -10.77 35.07 4.34
N THR A 2 -9.58 35.59 4.59
CA THR A 2 -8.35 34.80 4.78
C THR A 2 -8.36 34.17 6.17
N GLY A 3 -8.51 32.84 6.24
CA GLY A 3 -8.46 32.10 7.49
C GLY A 3 -7.08 32.25 8.12
N LYS A 4 -7.02 32.87 9.31
CA LYS A 4 -5.78 33.10 10.04
C LYS A 4 -5.43 31.82 10.80
N LEU A 5 -4.34 31.15 10.42
CA LEU A 5 -3.78 30.03 11.16
C LEU A 5 -3.22 30.56 12.48
N VAL A 6 -3.66 30.00 13.63
CA VAL A 6 -3.09 30.33 14.94
C VAL A 6 -2.36 29.09 15.46
N LEU A 7 -1.02 29.14 15.39
CA LEU A 7 -0.15 28.12 15.97
C LEU A 7 -0.05 28.36 17.49
N THR A 8 -0.46 27.37 18.28
CA THR A 8 -0.21 27.36 19.73
C THR A 8 1.12 26.65 20.01
N SER A 9 1.75 27.02 21.12
CA SER A 9 3.14 26.67 21.49
C SER A 9 3.42 25.18 21.75
N ALA A 10 2.44 24.30 21.58
CA ALA A 10 2.63 22.86 21.49
C ALA A 10 1.59 22.34 20.49
N GLY A 11 1.95 22.28 19.21
CA GLY A 11 1.08 22.00 18.06
C GLY A 11 0.27 20.71 18.14
N ARG A 12 -0.71 20.67 19.03
CA ARG A 12 -1.68 19.60 19.23
C ARG A 12 -2.97 20.04 18.57
N TYR A 13 -3.47 19.23 17.66
CA TYR A 13 -4.78 19.39 17.05
C TYR A 13 -5.65 18.18 17.37
N SER A 14 -6.96 18.40 17.45
CA SER A 14 -7.97 17.35 17.52
C SER A 14 -8.88 17.47 16.30
N VAL A 15 -9.26 16.33 15.74
CA VAL A 15 -10.27 16.26 14.68
C VAL A 15 -11.66 16.17 15.31
N ARG A 16 -12.66 16.75 14.65
CA ARG A 16 -14.03 16.83 15.18
C ARG A 16 -14.79 15.52 15.03
N ASN A 17 -14.55 14.78 13.94
CA ASN A 17 -15.21 13.52 13.65
C ASN A 17 -14.17 12.42 13.39
N VAL A 18 -14.50 11.18 13.76
CA VAL A 18 -13.67 10.00 13.45
C VAL A 18 -13.46 9.84 11.94
N SER A 19 -14.46 10.22 11.13
CA SER A 19 -14.39 10.20 9.66
C SER A 19 -13.39 11.19 9.07
N ASP A 20 -12.99 12.21 9.84
CA ASP A 20 -11.97 13.18 9.44
C ASP A 20 -10.55 12.63 9.70
N TRP A 21 -10.44 11.42 10.26
CA TRP A 21 -9.21 10.65 10.45
C TRP A 21 -9.16 9.41 9.54
N SER A 22 -8.00 8.76 9.49
CA SER A 22 -7.63 7.84 8.41
C SER A 22 -8.12 6.40 8.54
N ASP A 23 -8.48 5.92 9.73
CA ASP A 23 -8.71 4.49 10.03
C ASP A 23 -9.74 3.77 9.11
N LYS A 24 -10.47 4.51 8.28
CA LYS A 24 -11.37 4.00 7.25
C LYS A 24 -10.72 3.01 6.27
N VAL A 25 -9.40 3.04 6.09
CA VAL A 25 -8.68 2.09 5.21
C VAL A 25 -8.85 0.64 5.68
N PHE A 26 -9.06 0.44 6.99
CA PHE A 26 -9.27 -0.88 7.60
C PHE A 26 -10.74 -1.28 7.73
N MET A 27 -11.68 -0.41 7.32
CA MET A 27 -13.11 -0.71 7.43
C MET A 27 -13.56 -1.70 6.35
N ALA A 28 -14.55 -2.52 6.70
CA ALA A 28 -15.23 -3.39 5.76
C ALA A 28 -15.84 -2.56 4.61
N GLY A 29 -15.46 -2.88 3.37
CA GLY A 29 -15.93 -2.18 2.17
C GLY A 29 -14.99 -1.07 1.65
N TYR A 30 -13.85 -0.81 2.32
CA TYR A 30 -12.82 0.03 1.74
C TYR A 30 -12.32 -0.56 0.42
N LYS A 31 -12.42 0.22 -0.65
CA LYS A 31 -11.94 -0.19 -1.98
C LYS A 31 -10.48 0.22 -2.13
N LEU A 32 -9.58 -0.62 -1.62
CA LEU A 32 -8.15 -0.49 -1.88
C LEU A 32 -7.93 -0.64 -3.40
N ARG A 33 -7.33 0.38 -4.02
CA ARG A 33 -6.99 0.31 -5.45
C ARG A 33 -5.94 -0.77 -5.67
N SER A 34 -5.88 -1.35 -6.86
CA SER A 34 -4.72 -2.18 -7.22
C SER A 34 -3.50 -1.30 -7.45
N LEU A 35 -2.29 -1.84 -7.23
CA LEU A 35 -1.05 -1.12 -7.57
C LEU A 35 -0.94 -0.80 -9.07
N ALA A 36 -1.58 -1.60 -9.93
CA ALA A 36 -1.67 -1.31 -11.36
C ALA A 36 -2.52 -0.06 -11.66
N GLU A 37 -3.68 0.09 -11.01
CA GLU A 37 -4.51 1.30 -11.14
C GLU A 37 -3.80 2.53 -10.54
N VAL A 38 -3.05 2.35 -9.46
CA VAL A 38 -2.24 3.41 -8.85
C VAL A 38 -1.14 3.85 -9.81
N ASP A 39 -0.38 2.91 -10.40
CA ASP A 39 0.66 3.21 -11.38
C ASP A 39 0.10 3.96 -12.60
N GLN A 40 -1.00 3.46 -13.19
CA GLN A 40 -1.68 4.15 -14.30
C GLN A 40 -2.07 5.58 -13.96
N TYR A 41 -2.56 5.82 -12.74
CA TYR A 41 -2.90 7.16 -12.27
C TYR A 41 -1.64 8.04 -12.15
N ILE A 42 -0.57 7.53 -11.55
CA ILE A 42 0.69 8.25 -11.39
C ILE A 42 1.28 8.64 -12.75
N GLN A 43 1.30 7.72 -13.72
CA GLN A 43 1.81 8.02 -15.06
C GLN A 43 1.05 9.18 -15.72
N LYS A 44 -0.29 9.21 -15.55
CA LYS A 44 -1.15 10.23 -16.14
C LYS A 44 -1.13 11.57 -15.39
N HIS A 45 -1.06 11.54 -14.07
CA HIS A 45 -1.31 12.72 -13.23
C HIS A 45 -0.06 13.22 -12.49
N GLN A 46 1.01 12.42 -12.41
CA GLN A 46 2.28 12.76 -11.75
C GLN A 46 2.15 13.03 -10.23
N HIS A 47 1.08 12.53 -9.61
CA HIS A 47 0.87 12.51 -8.16
C HIS A 47 -0.03 11.34 -7.76
N LEU A 48 -0.13 11.07 -6.45
CA LEU A 48 -0.96 9.98 -5.94
C LEU A 48 -2.46 10.31 -6.01
N PRO A 49 -3.32 9.29 -6.19
CA PRO A 49 -4.77 9.48 -6.09
C PRO A 49 -5.20 10.08 -4.76
N GLY A 50 -6.02 11.14 -4.83
CA GLY A 50 -6.58 11.82 -3.66
C GLY A 50 -5.57 12.70 -2.91
N VAL A 51 -4.36 12.86 -3.43
CA VAL A 51 -3.36 13.85 -3.00
C VAL A 51 -3.35 14.96 -4.05
N PRO A 52 -3.43 16.25 -3.68
CA PRO A 52 -3.34 17.33 -4.64
C PRO A 52 -1.96 17.38 -5.30
N SER A 53 -1.92 17.82 -6.55
CA SER A 53 -0.69 18.11 -7.26
C SER A 53 0.05 19.29 -6.63
N ALA A 54 1.37 19.38 -6.89
CA ALA A 54 2.15 20.52 -6.43
C ALA A 54 1.60 21.86 -6.98
N ALA A 55 1.10 21.87 -8.22
CA ALA A 55 0.51 23.07 -8.82
C ALA A 55 -0.76 23.52 -8.09
N GLU A 56 -1.66 22.59 -7.75
CA GLU A 56 -2.87 22.88 -6.98
C GLU A 56 -2.53 23.41 -5.57
N VAL A 57 -1.52 22.86 -4.92
CA VAL A 57 -1.07 23.33 -3.59
C VAL A 57 -0.52 24.75 -3.66
N VAL A 58 0.24 25.09 -4.71
CA VAL A 58 0.77 26.45 -4.91
C VAL A 58 -0.35 27.46 -5.16
N GLU A 59 -1.33 27.09 -5.98
CA GLU A 59 -2.43 27.99 -6.36
C GLU A 59 -3.46 28.18 -5.23
N GLN A 60 -3.83 27.10 -4.55
CA GLN A 60 -4.99 27.07 -3.66
C GLN A 60 -4.63 26.95 -2.18
N GLY A 61 -3.36 26.67 -1.87
CA GLY A 61 -2.93 26.29 -0.53
C GLY A 61 -3.42 24.89 -0.14
N ILE A 62 -3.15 24.50 1.11
CA ILE A 62 -3.61 23.21 1.64
C ILE A 62 -3.98 23.33 3.12
N ASP A 63 -5.00 22.58 3.52
CA ASP A 63 -5.33 22.36 4.92
C ASP A 63 -4.39 21.30 5.50
N ALA A 64 -3.51 21.71 6.42
CA ALA A 64 -2.49 20.84 7.00
C ALA A 64 -3.08 19.62 7.73
N VAL A 65 -4.21 19.76 8.44
CA VAL A 65 -4.85 18.65 9.15
C VAL A 65 -5.41 17.64 8.16
N ARG A 66 -6.05 18.12 7.08
CA ARG A 66 -6.54 17.24 6.01
C ARG A 66 -5.41 16.55 5.28
N MET A 67 -4.28 17.23 5.08
CA MET A 67 -3.12 16.62 4.43
C MET A 67 -2.48 15.57 5.33
N ASP A 68 -2.32 15.82 6.63
CA ASP A 68 -1.82 14.82 7.59
C ASP A 68 -2.70 13.57 7.61
N ALA A 69 -4.04 13.74 7.66
CA ALA A 69 -4.97 12.63 7.57
C ALA A 69 -4.85 11.87 6.22
N LYS A 70 -4.62 12.59 5.11
CA LYS A 70 -4.42 11.99 3.79
C LYS A 70 -3.10 11.23 3.69
N ILE A 71 -2.03 11.72 4.30
CA ILE A 71 -0.73 11.03 4.37
C ILE A 71 -0.89 9.73 5.15
N LEU A 72 -1.56 9.78 6.31
CA LEU A 72 -1.84 8.57 7.08
C LEU A 72 -2.66 7.55 6.25
N GLU A 73 -3.64 8.01 5.47
CA GLU A 73 -4.41 7.13 4.57
C GLU A 73 -3.51 6.41 3.58
N LYS A 74 -2.52 7.12 3.00
CA LYS A 74 -1.55 6.47 2.11
C LYS A 74 -0.63 5.50 2.86
N ILE A 75 -0.24 5.79 4.10
CA ILE A 75 0.58 4.89 4.93
C ILE A 75 -0.19 3.60 5.27
N GLU A 76 -1.47 3.71 5.59
CA GLU A 76 -2.32 2.56 5.87
C GLU A 76 -2.53 1.70 4.61
N GLU A 77 -2.78 2.33 3.45
CA GLU A 77 -2.84 1.62 2.17
C GLU A 77 -1.52 0.89 1.85
N LEU A 78 -0.37 1.55 2.04
CA LEU A 78 0.96 0.95 1.89
C LEU A 78 1.18 -0.22 2.85
N THR A 79 0.65 -0.13 4.07
CA THR A 79 0.69 -1.21 5.04
C THR A 79 -0.11 -2.41 4.56
N LEU A 80 -1.32 -2.20 4.01
CA LEU A 80 -2.12 -3.27 3.41
C LEU A 80 -1.42 -3.93 2.21
N TYR A 81 -0.82 -3.14 1.31
CA TYR A 81 -0.02 -3.71 0.21
C TYR A 81 1.18 -4.51 0.73
N SER A 82 1.85 -4.04 1.79
CA SER A 82 3.00 -4.73 2.38
C SER A 82 2.60 -6.07 3.02
N ILE A 83 1.46 -6.10 3.72
CA ILE A 83 0.90 -7.34 4.28
C ILE A 83 0.54 -8.32 3.15
N GLN A 84 -0.07 -7.84 2.06
CA GLN A 84 -0.38 -8.69 0.91
C GLN A 84 0.90 -9.25 0.27
N LEU A 85 1.91 -8.41 0.08
CA LEU A 85 3.20 -8.81 -0.46
C LEU A 85 3.89 -9.88 0.40
N GLU A 86 3.82 -9.76 1.73
CA GLU A 86 4.38 -10.76 2.64
C GLU A 86 3.65 -12.11 2.51
N LYS A 87 2.32 -12.11 2.40
CA LYS A 87 1.51 -13.31 2.17
C LYS A 87 1.87 -13.98 0.85
N ASP A 88 1.93 -13.20 -0.23
CA ASP A 88 2.27 -13.71 -1.57
C ASP A 88 3.68 -14.31 -1.58
N LYS A 89 4.64 -13.65 -0.93
CA LYS A 89 6.01 -14.15 -0.78
C LYS A 89 6.06 -15.47 -0.02
N LEU A 90 5.30 -15.60 1.06
CA LEU A 90 5.24 -16.85 1.83
C LEU A 90 4.65 -17.98 1.00
N GLN A 91 3.57 -17.71 0.27
CA GLN A 91 2.95 -18.68 -0.63
C GLN A 91 3.93 -19.13 -1.73
N MET A 92 4.58 -18.18 -2.42
CA MET A 92 5.57 -18.50 -3.44
C MET A 92 6.73 -19.35 -2.89
N LYS A 93 7.16 -19.08 -1.65
CA LYS A 93 8.21 -19.87 -1.00
C LYS A 93 7.75 -21.31 -0.73
N GLN A 94 6.50 -21.51 -0.31
CA GLN A 94 5.93 -22.84 -0.10
C GLN A 94 5.83 -23.61 -1.42
N GLU A 95 5.32 -22.96 -2.48
CA GLU A 95 5.23 -23.55 -3.82
C GLU A 95 6.61 -23.95 -4.35
N LEU A 96 7.63 -23.09 -4.17
CA LEU A 96 9.00 -23.39 -4.57
C LEU A 96 9.59 -24.59 -3.80
N GLN A 97 9.31 -24.70 -2.50
CA GLN A 97 9.74 -25.85 -1.70
C GLN A 97 9.09 -27.15 -2.19
N GLN A 98 7.79 -27.12 -2.51
CA GLN A 98 7.06 -28.26 -3.04
C GLN A 98 7.64 -28.71 -4.40
N GLN A 99 7.84 -27.75 -5.33
CA GLN A 99 8.44 -28.03 -6.63
C GLN A 99 9.85 -28.61 -6.49
N GLN A 100 10.65 -28.09 -5.56
CA GLN A 100 12.00 -28.60 -5.33
C GLN A 100 12.01 -30.04 -4.80
N ALA A 101 11.04 -30.41 -3.96
CA ALA A 101 10.87 -31.78 -3.48
C ALA A 101 10.49 -32.73 -4.62
N GLU A 102 9.54 -32.34 -5.47
CA GLU A 102 9.14 -33.10 -6.65
C GLU A 102 10.29 -33.30 -7.63
N ILE A 103 11.06 -32.24 -7.92
CA ILE A 103 12.26 -32.31 -8.76
C ILE A 103 13.28 -33.31 -8.20
N ASN A 104 13.50 -33.31 -6.87
CA ASN A 104 14.45 -34.22 -6.24
C ASN A 104 14.00 -35.68 -6.35
N GLU A 105 12.70 -35.93 -6.19
CA GLU A 105 12.13 -37.27 -6.34
C GLU A 105 12.22 -37.76 -7.80
N LEU A 106 11.89 -36.91 -8.77
CA LEU A 106 12.04 -37.24 -10.19
C LEU A 106 13.50 -37.56 -10.55
N LYS A 107 14.46 -36.80 -10.02
CA LYS A 107 15.90 -37.09 -10.20
C LYS A 107 16.29 -38.45 -9.62
N ARG A 108 15.78 -38.80 -8.43
CA ARG A 108 16.02 -40.10 -7.79
C ARG A 108 15.48 -41.24 -8.64
N LEU A 109 14.24 -41.14 -9.11
CA LEU A 109 13.60 -42.15 -9.96
C LEU A 109 14.35 -42.32 -11.28
N THR A 110 14.77 -41.21 -11.90
CA THR A 110 15.55 -41.24 -13.15
C THR A 110 16.87 -41.98 -12.96
N LYS A 111 17.60 -41.72 -11.86
CA LYS A 111 18.83 -42.44 -11.55
C LYS A 111 18.61 -43.95 -11.38
N GLN A 112 17.56 -44.34 -10.66
CA GLN A 112 17.21 -45.76 -10.48
C GLN A 112 16.88 -46.47 -11.79
N LEU A 113 16.32 -45.76 -12.78
CA LEU A 113 16.05 -46.33 -14.09
C LEU A 113 17.32 -46.47 -14.94
N LEU A 114 18.26 -45.53 -14.83
CA LEU A 114 19.55 -45.60 -15.49
C LEU A 114 20.43 -46.73 -14.93
N ASP A 115 20.46 -46.89 -13.61
CA ASP A 115 21.27 -47.92 -12.94
C ASP A 115 20.73 -49.36 -13.16
N LYS A 116 19.51 -49.50 -13.72
CA LYS A 116 18.88 -50.79 -14.05
C LYS A 116 19.09 -51.23 -15.50
N LYS A 117 19.70 -50.41 -16.35
CA LYS A 117 20.07 -50.73 -17.73
C LYS A 117 21.52 -51.17 -17.80
#